data_AF-A0A1F5L3G9-F1
#
_entry.id   AF-A0A1F5L3G9-F1
#
_cell.length_a   1.000
_cell.length_b   1.000
_cell.length_c   1.000
_cell.angle_alpha   90.00
_cell.angle_beta   90.00
_cell.angle_gamma   90.00
#
_symmetry.space_group_name_H-M   'P 1'
#
loop_
_entity.id
_entity.type
_entity.pdbx_description
1 polymer ?
#
loop_
_entity_poly.entity_id
_entity_poly.type
_entity_poly.pdbx_seq_one_letter_code
_entity_poly.pdbx_strand_id
1 'polypeptide(L)'
;MGRWGFRLFEGDSDIDIACVMPDGLCIQTGNWEHTLASMIFQTDMLAPAQARARYRTEEYKNELANEIVPYVRWKLDTKGLGDQLFAAYRAEETKPPGINGNPRYITIIFGALMLRAGAKIKAEDLQHLRDLVPQVNCRPNWVLCDDDFRTPGRAQFLAALDRYQPGVPSDFQEPSCFQCGKVERDIGKMPMFCKRCKNAWYCNKDCQRQHWPDHKVVCVAPANRLTLNV
;
A
#
# COMPACT_ATOMS: atom_id res chain seq x y z
N MET A 1 7.27 7.27 -19.21
CA MET A 1 6.00 7.38 -18.47
C MET A 1 5.88 6.21 -17.51
N GLY A 2 5.72 6.55 -16.24
CA GLY A 2 5.91 5.69 -15.08
C GLY A 2 4.66 4.89 -14.74
N ARG A 3 4.84 3.97 -13.82
CA ARG A 3 3.81 3.09 -13.29
C ARG A 3 2.99 3.89 -12.28
N TRP A 4 1.99 4.66 -12.73
CA TRP A 4 1.15 5.40 -11.80
C TRP A 4 0.21 4.44 -11.06
N GLY A 5 0.25 4.53 -9.73
CA GLY A 5 0.00 3.45 -8.79
C GLY A 5 -1.24 2.61 -9.05
N PHE A 6 -1.06 1.30 -9.13
CA PHE A 6 -2.18 0.35 -9.17
C PHE A 6 -2.33 -0.36 -7.84
N ARG A 7 -1.20 -0.60 -7.16
CA ARG A 7 -1.14 -1.26 -5.86
C ARG A 7 -0.90 -0.26 -4.75
N LEU A 8 -0.98 -0.72 -3.51
CA LEU A 8 -0.88 0.13 -2.34
C LEU A 8 0.51 0.77 -2.25
N PHE A 9 0.58 2.05 -1.91
CA PHE A 9 1.81 2.84 -1.81
C PHE A 9 2.57 3.03 -3.14
N GLU A 10 1.89 2.83 -4.27
CA GLU A 10 2.45 3.13 -5.60
C GLU A 10 1.94 4.44 -6.18
N GLY A 11 0.90 5.04 -5.60
CA GLY A 11 0.36 6.34 -5.98
C GLY A 11 0.71 7.41 -4.94
N ASP A 12 0.72 8.68 -5.37
CA ASP A 12 1.09 9.82 -4.52
C ASP A 12 0.20 9.94 -3.28
N SER A 13 -1.12 9.77 -3.44
CA SER A 13 -2.09 9.93 -2.35
C SER A 13 -1.84 9.01 -1.14
N ASP A 14 -1.51 7.73 -1.38
CA ASP A 14 -1.20 6.77 -0.30
C ASP A 14 0.06 7.21 0.47
N ILE A 15 1.04 7.77 -0.24
CA ILE A 15 2.33 8.21 0.31
C ILE A 15 2.15 9.52 1.08
N ASP A 16 1.39 10.46 0.53
CA ASP A 16 1.08 11.73 1.20
C ASP A 16 0.34 11.50 2.52
N ILE A 17 -0.64 10.59 2.52
CA ILE A 17 -1.33 10.17 3.74
C ILE A 17 -0.32 9.61 4.75
N ALA A 18 0.56 8.69 4.34
CA ALA A 18 1.55 8.09 5.23
C ALA A 18 2.58 9.11 5.76
N CYS A 19 2.94 10.14 4.99
CA CYS A 19 3.89 11.18 5.38
C CYS A 19 3.37 12.08 6.51
N VAL A 20 2.06 12.29 6.60
CA VAL A 20 1.44 13.13 7.64
C VAL A 20 0.94 12.31 8.84
N MET A 21 1.12 10.99 8.84
CA MET A 21 0.76 10.14 9.98
C MET A 21 1.90 10.09 11.01
N PRO A 22 1.62 10.24 12.33
CA PRO A 22 0.30 10.41 12.96
C PRO A 22 -0.03 11.86 13.33
N ASP A 23 0.65 12.84 12.77
CA ASP A 23 0.65 14.27 13.16
C ASP A 23 -0.74 14.95 13.13
N GLY A 24 -1.74 14.32 12.49
CA GLY A 24 -3.15 14.75 12.51
C GLY A 24 -3.96 14.35 13.75
N LEU A 25 -3.40 13.56 14.67
CA LEU A 25 -4.08 13.10 15.88
C LEU A 25 -3.58 13.85 17.13
N CYS A 26 -4.43 14.01 18.14
CA CYS A 26 -4.04 14.58 19.45
C CYS A 26 -3.19 13.60 20.29
N ILE A 27 -2.36 12.78 19.64
CA ILE A 27 -1.46 11.82 20.28
C ILE A 27 -0.03 12.34 20.07
N GLN A 28 0.63 12.73 21.15
CA GLN A 28 2.02 13.16 21.09
C GLN A 28 2.92 11.97 20.78
N THR A 29 3.29 11.82 19.51
CA THR A 29 4.43 11.00 19.13
C THR A 29 5.69 11.82 19.31
N GLY A 30 6.64 11.32 20.11
CA GLY A 30 7.96 11.93 20.21
C GLY A 30 8.69 11.93 18.86
N ASN A 31 9.87 12.53 18.80
CA ASN A 31 10.65 12.55 17.56
C ASN A 31 11.12 11.13 17.20
N TRP A 32 10.69 10.59 16.05
CA TRP A 32 11.09 9.27 15.57
C TRP A 32 12.26 9.41 14.61
N GLU A 33 13.27 8.55 14.76
CA GLU A 33 14.38 8.45 13.82
C GLU A 33 13.90 8.00 12.43
N HIS A 34 12.98 7.01 12.41
CA HIS A 34 12.29 6.57 11.22
C HIS A 34 10.77 6.71 11.41
N THR A 35 10.13 7.46 10.51
CA THR A 35 8.68 7.68 10.50
C THR A 35 7.94 6.48 9.89
N LEU A 36 6.60 6.46 9.96
CA LEU A 36 5.80 5.46 9.28
C LEU A 36 6.06 5.45 7.76
N ALA A 37 6.16 6.63 7.15
CA ALA A 37 6.48 6.79 5.74
C ALA A 37 7.87 6.24 5.37
N SER A 38 8.82 6.15 6.30
CA SER A 38 10.16 5.59 6.02
C SER A 38 10.12 4.11 5.60
N MET A 39 9.05 3.37 5.94
CA MET A 39 8.88 1.95 5.55
C MET A 39 8.40 1.76 4.11
N ILE A 40 7.92 2.83 3.47
CA ILE A 40 7.37 2.85 2.12
C ILE A 40 8.14 3.85 1.26
N PHE A 41 8.12 3.69 -0.06
CA PHE A 41 8.77 4.65 -0.94
C PHE A 41 8.24 4.50 -2.37
N GLN A 42 8.22 5.63 -3.06
CA GLN A 42 7.93 5.68 -4.47
C GLN A 42 9.17 5.30 -5.27
N THR A 43 9.03 4.33 -6.16
CA THR A 43 10.09 3.95 -7.12
C THR A 43 9.82 4.45 -8.54
N ASP A 44 8.76 5.24 -8.72
CA ASP A 44 8.30 5.72 -10.02
C ASP A 44 9.00 7.02 -10.49
N MET A 45 8.52 7.60 -11.59
CA MET A 45 9.14 8.76 -12.25
C MET A 45 9.12 10.05 -11.42
N LEU A 46 8.21 10.21 -10.45
CA LEU A 46 8.12 11.40 -9.60
C LEU A 46 9.20 11.42 -8.52
N ALA A 47 9.69 10.24 -8.13
CA ALA A 47 10.86 10.15 -7.28
C ALA A 47 12.12 10.67 -8.02
N PRO A 48 12.90 11.59 -7.40
CA PRO A 48 14.16 12.06 -7.95
C PRO A 48 15.07 10.90 -8.38
N ALA A 49 15.84 11.07 -9.45
CA ALA A 49 16.69 9.99 -9.97
C ALA A 49 17.63 9.40 -8.91
N GLN A 50 18.12 10.23 -7.99
CA GLN A 50 18.94 9.82 -6.86
C GLN A 50 18.18 8.92 -5.87
N ALA A 51 16.93 9.27 -5.54
CA ALA A 51 16.08 8.46 -4.66
C ALA A 51 15.78 7.09 -5.31
N ARG A 52 15.40 7.08 -6.60
CA ARG A 52 15.20 5.83 -7.34
C ARG A 52 16.45 4.96 -7.40
N ALA A 53 17.62 5.56 -7.54
CA ALA A 53 18.88 4.83 -7.54
C ALA A 53 19.13 4.20 -6.15
N ARG A 54 18.96 4.97 -5.07
CA ARG A 54 19.07 4.49 -3.69
C ARG A 54 18.13 3.31 -3.41
N TYR A 55 16.85 3.43 -3.75
CA TYR A 55 15.87 2.39 -3.46
C TYR A 55 16.10 1.07 -4.21
N ARG A 56 16.98 1.07 -5.23
CA ARG A 56 17.36 -0.15 -5.97
C ARG A 56 18.59 -0.83 -5.39
N THR A 57 19.33 -0.20 -4.49
CA THR A 57 20.56 -0.78 -3.96
C THR A 57 20.28 -1.85 -2.91
N GLU A 58 21.20 -2.79 -2.76
CA GLU A 58 21.05 -3.88 -1.80
C GLU A 58 21.26 -3.38 -0.37
N GLU A 59 22.09 -2.35 -0.18
CA GLU A 59 22.30 -1.67 1.09
C GLU A 59 20.99 -1.11 1.63
N TYR A 60 20.22 -0.42 0.78
CA TYR A 60 18.93 0.14 1.20
C TYR A 60 17.91 -0.95 1.53
N LYS A 61 17.85 -2.05 0.77
CA LYS A 61 16.98 -3.18 1.12
C LYS A 61 17.33 -3.77 2.48
N ASN A 62 18.63 -3.90 2.78
CA ASN A 62 19.11 -4.39 4.06
C ASN A 62 18.79 -3.42 5.21
N GLU A 63 19.02 -2.12 5.02
CA GLU A 63 18.64 -1.05 5.96
C GLU A 63 17.13 -1.09 6.25
N LEU A 64 16.31 -1.15 5.21
CA LEU A 64 14.85 -1.21 5.33
C LEU A 64 14.39 -2.44 6.12
N ALA A 65 14.92 -3.62 5.80
CA ALA A 65 14.49 -4.87 6.39
C ALA A 65 14.97 -5.06 7.84
N ASN A 66 16.17 -4.57 8.17
CA ASN A 66 16.83 -4.87 9.43
C ASN A 66 16.86 -3.69 10.42
N GLU A 67 16.70 -2.45 9.95
CA GLU A 67 16.77 -1.26 10.80
C GLU A 67 15.44 -0.52 10.83
N ILE A 68 14.96 -0.03 9.68
CA ILE A 68 13.79 0.85 9.59
C ILE A 68 12.50 0.14 10.04
N VAL A 69 12.18 -1.01 9.42
CA VAL A 69 10.94 -1.74 9.70
C VAL A 69 10.89 -2.27 11.14
N PRO A 70 11.96 -2.90 11.68
CA PRO A 70 11.99 -3.29 13.08
C PRO A 70 11.88 -2.12 14.06
N TYR A 71 12.53 -0.98 13.77
CA TYR A 71 12.42 0.23 14.59
C TYR A 71 10.97 0.70 14.70
N VAL A 72 10.30 0.87 13.55
CA VAL A 72 8.92 1.36 13.50
C VAL A 72 7.96 0.38 14.18
N ARG A 73 8.12 -0.93 13.94
CA ARG A 73 7.36 -1.95 14.66
C ARG A 73 7.51 -1.83 16.16
N TRP A 74 8.75 -1.73 16.65
CA TRP A 74 9.02 -1.63 18.08
C TRP A 74 8.34 -0.40 18.70
N LYS A 75 8.35 0.75 18.00
CA LYS A 75 7.64 1.96 18.43
C LYS A 75 6.13 1.76 18.53
N LEU A 76 5.53 1.13 17.50
CA LEU A 76 4.10 0.85 17.46
C LEU A 76 3.67 -0.12 18.56
N ASP A 77 4.46 -1.16 18.83
CA ASP A 77 4.16 -2.15 19.87
C ASP A 77 4.43 -1.61 21.28
N THR A 78 5.34 -0.64 21.44
CA THR A 78 5.71 -0.07 22.74
C THR A 78 4.53 0.68 23.34
N LYS A 79 4.18 0.33 24.59
CA LYS A 79 3.04 0.90 25.34
C LYS A 79 1.70 0.83 24.60
N GLY A 80 1.58 -0.07 23.61
CA GLY A 80 0.36 -0.22 22.80
C GLY A 80 0.05 1.02 21.97
N LEU A 81 1.06 1.76 21.50
CA LEU A 81 0.85 2.97 20.69
C LEU A 81 0.05 2.69 19.42
N GLY A 82 0.32 1.57 18.74
CA GLY A 82 -0.43 1.15 17.55
C GLY A 82 -1.93 1.00 17.82
N ASP A 83 -2.30 0.41 18.97
CA ASP A 83 -3.70 0.26 19.38
C ASP A 83 -4.35 1.63 19.68
N GLN A 84 -3.61 2.54 20.32
CA GLN A 84 -4.09 3.90 20.61
C GLN A 84 -4.34 4.69 19.33
N LEU A 85 -3.41 4.61 18.37
CA LEU A 85 -3.55 5.22 17.06
C LEU A 85 -4.73 4.62 16.28
N PHE A 86 -4.90 3.29 16.29
CA PHE A 86 -6.05 2.64 15.68
C PHE A 86 -7.37 3.17 16.25
N ALA A 87 -7.50 3.21 17.57
CA ALA A 87 -8.70 3.72 18.23
C ALA A 87 -8.99 5.18 17.85
N ALA A 88 -7.93 6.00 17.76
CA ALA A 88 -8.05 7.40 17.35
C ALA A 88 -8.49 7.55 15.89
N TYR A 89 -7.90 6.81 14.94
CA TYR A 89 -8.33 6.83 13.55
C TYR A 89 -9.77 6.34 13.37
N ARG A 90 -10.16 5.28 14.10
CA ARG A 90 -11.53 4.76 14.08
C ARG A 90 -12.56 5.78 14.57
N ALA A 91 -12.21 6.60 15.56
CA ALA A 91 -13.08 7.67 16.06
C ALA A 91 -13.32 8.78 15.02
N GLU A 92 -12.45 8.92 14.03
CA GLU A 92 -12.51 9.94 12.98
C GLU A 92 -13.29 9.48 11.74
N GLU A 93 -13.61 8.18 11.61
CA GLU A 93 -14.20 7.58 10.40
C GLU A 93 -15.57 8.14 9.99
N THR A 94 -16.32 8.70 10.94
CA THR A 94 -17.65 9.28 10.69
C THR A 94 -17.57 10.71 10.18
N LYS A 95 -16.39 11.34 10.21
CA LYS A 95 -16.21 12.72 9.72
C LYS A 95 -16.34 12.76 8.19
N PRO A 96 -16.83 13.88 7.64
CA PRO A 96 -16.85 14.05 6.19
C PRO A 96 -15.41 14.04 5.61
N PRO A 97 -15.22 13.57 4.36
CA PRO A 97 -13.94 13.70 3.68
C PRO A 97 -13.44 15.14 3.68
N GLY A 98 -12.17 15.31 4.04
CA GLY A 98 -11.50 16.60 4.10
C GLY A 98 -10.43 16.74 3.03
N ILE A 99 -9.60 17.78 3.17
CA ILE A 99 -8.42 17.99 2.29
C ILE A 99 -7.44 16.80 2.37
N ASN A 100 -7.41 16.11 3.51
CA ASN A 100 -6.52 14.98 3.76
C ASN A 100 -7.10 13.63 3.30
N GLY A 101 -8.19 13.63 2.53
CA GLY A 101 -8.83 12.43 1.99
C GLY A 101 -9.96 11.87 2.83
N ASN A 102 -10.37 10.65 2.50
CA ASN A 102 -11.47 9.92 3.14
C ASN A 102 -11.01 9.31 4.49
N PRO A 103 -11.60 9.65 5.65
CA PRO A 103 -11.18 9.13 6.96
C PRO A 103 -11.19 7.60 7.08
N ARG A 104 -12.10 6.94 6.36
CA ARG A 104 -12.13 5.47 6.28
C ARG A 104 -10.90 4.93 5.55
N TYR A 105 -10.52 5.58 4.46
CA TYR A 105 -9.33 5.21 3.70
C TYR A 105 -8.04 5.52 4.48
N ILE A 106 -7.99 6.62 5.22
CA ILE A 106 -6.88 6.93 6.14
C ILE A 106 -6.68 5.78 7.15
N THR A 107 -7.77 5.25 7.72
CA THR A 107 -7.68 4.10 8.64
C THR A 107 -7.17 2.84 7.95
N ILE A 108 -7.57 2.60 6.70
CA ILE A 108 -7.02 1.53 5.86
C ILE A 108 -5.51 1.71 5.62
N ILE A 109 -5.06 2.92 5.29
CA ILE A 109 -3.64 3.23 5.07
C ILE A 109 -2.83 3.00 6.36
N PHE A 110 -3.35 3.44 7.50
CA PHE A 110 -2.73 3.15 8.80
C PHE A 110 -2.65 1.64 9.06
N GLY A 111 -3.75 0.91 8.80
CA GLY A 111 -3.77 -0.55 8.89
C GLY A 111 -2.73 -1.21 7.98
N ALA A 112 -2.56 -0.71 6.76
CA ALA A 112 -1.54 -1.18 5.84
C ALA A 112 -0.12 -0.90 6.33
N LEU A 113 0.12 0.26 6.96
CA LEU A 113 1.40 0.58 7.59
C LEU A 113 1.69 -0.35 8.79
N MET A 114 0.67 -0.70 9.58
CA MET A 114 0.78 -1.70 10.64
C MET A 114 1.12 -3.09 10.10
N LEU A 115 0.47 -3.51 9.00
CA LEU A 115 0.81 -4.75 8.27
C LEU A 115 2.23 -4.69 7.70
N ARG A 116 2.65 -3.53 7.17
CA ARG A 116 3.98 -3.29 6.61
C ARG A 116 5.06 -3.39 7.67
N ALA A 117 4.81 -2.83 8.85
CA ALA A 117 5.66 -2.97 10.02
C ALA A 117 5.67 -4.43 10.53
N GLY A 118 4.58 -5.17 10.35
CA GLY A 118 4.35 -6.43 11.07
C GLY A 118 4.12 -6.19 12.56
N ALA A 119 3.53 -5.05 12.91
CA ALA A 119 3.16 -4.69 14.27
C ALA A 119 2.03 -5.58 14.79
N LYS A 120 1.81 -5.59 16.09
CA LYS A 120 0.66 -6.28 16.70
C LYS A 120 -0.62 -5.53 16.35
N ILE A 121 -1.59 -6.25 15.82
CA ILE A 121 -2.93 -5.75 15.48
C ILE A 121 -3.91 -6.69 16.15
N LYS A 122 -4.88 -6.14 16.87
CA LYS A 122 -5.92 -6.94 17.50
C LYS A 122 -6.83 -7.58 16.45
N ALA A 123 -7.41 -8.73 16.80
CA ALA A 123 -8.36 -9.42 15.92
C ALA A 123 -9.57 -8.54 15.57
N GLU A 124 -10.04 -7.72 16.52
CA GLU A 124 -11.12 -6.76 16.31
C GLU A 124 -10.77 -5.69 15.27
N ASP A 125 -9.54 -5.16 15.30
CA ASP A 125 -9.09 -4.14 14.34
C ASP A 125 -8.84 -4.76 12.96
N LEU A 126 -8.33 -5.99 12.88
CA LEU A 126 -8.23 -6.73 11.62
C LEU A 126 -9.59 -6.98 10.98
N GLN A 127 -10.61 -7.32 11.78
CA GLN A 127 -11.97 -7.51 11.28
C GLN A 127 -12.57 -6.17 10.85
N HIS A 128 -12.37 -5.12 11.65
CA HIS A 128 -12.82 -3.77 11.31
C HIS A 128 -12.25 -3.29 9.97
N LEU A 129 -10.96 -3.51 9.70
CA LEU A 129 -10.36 -3.21 8.40
C LEU A 129 -11.03 -3.98 7.25
N ARG A 130 -11.38 -5.26 7.44
CA ARG A 130 -12.11 -6.04 6.43
C ARG A 130 -13.50 -5.46 6.17
N ASP A 131 -14.19 -5.05 7.21
CA ASP A 131 -15.54 -4.48 7.14
C ASP A 131 -15.53 -3.07 6.51
N LEU A 132 -14.40 -2.36 6.62
CA LEU A 132 -14.22 -1.02 6.07
C LEU A 132 -13.94 -1.01 4.56
N VAL A 133 -13.23 -2.02 4.05
CA VAL A 133 -12.89 -2.16 2.61
C VAL A 133 -14.11 -2.01 1.67
N PRO A 134 -15.26 -2.67 1.89
CA PRO A 134 -16.43 -2.49 1.01
C PRO A 134 -17.12 -1.12 1.14
N GLN A 135 -16.80 -0.33 2.17
CA GLN A 135 -17.39 1.00 2.42
C GLN A 135 -16.61 2.13 1.74
N VAL A 136 -15.44 1.82 1.19
CA VAL A 136 -14.58 2.76 0.47
C VAL A 136 -14.71 2.52 -1.03
N ASN A 137 -14.71 3.58 -1.84
CA ASN A 137 -14.82 3.41 -3.28
C ASN A 137 -13.61 2.63 -3.81
N CYS A 138 -13.81 1.89 -4.89
CA CYS A 138 -12.72 1.24 -5.58
C CYS A 138 -12.83 1.55 -7.07
N ARG A 139 -11.87 2.34 -7.58
CA ARG A 139 -11.92 2.84 -8.95
C ARG A 139 -10.99 2.01 -9.84
N PRO A 140 -11.49 1.43 -10.95
CA PRO A 140 -10.65 0.67 -11.88
C PRO A 140 -9.89 1.56 -12.86
N ASN A 141 -10.36 2.80 -13.05
CA ASN A 141 -9.83 3.77 -14.02
C ASN A 141 -9.03 4.87 -13.33
N TRP A 142 -8.13 5.51 -14.08
CA TRP A 142 -7.45 6.73 -13.62
C TRP A 142 -8.46 7.83 -13.31
N VAL A 143 -8.26 8.50 -12.19
CA VAL A 143 -9.00 9.69 -11.77
C VAL A 143 -8.01 10.73 -11.26
N LEU A 144 -8.39 12.01 -11.37
CA LEU A 144 -7.53 13.12 -10.98
C LEU A 144 -7.20 13.13 -9.47
N CYS A 145 -8.13 12.68 -8.63
CA CYS A 145 -7.95 12.52 -7.19
C CYS A 145 -8.20 11.05 -6.81
N ASP A 146 -7.15 10.36 -6.36
CA ASP A 146 -7.19 8.97 -5.87
C ASP A 146 -7.35 8.95 -4.35
N ASP A 147 -8.48 9.44 -3.84
CA ASP A 147 -8.72 9.50 -2.38
C ASP A 147 -9.10 8.14 -1.76
N ASP A 148 -9.15 7.07 -2.57
CA ASP A 148 -9.69 5.75 -2.23
C ASP A 148 -8.92 4.63 -2.95
N PHE A 149 -9.33 3.36 -2.76
CA PHE A 149 -8.68 2.21 -3.38
C PHE A 149 -8.68 2.22 -4.93
N ARG A 150 -7.61 1.66 -5.49
CA ARG A 150 -7.60 1.08 -6.83
C ARG A 150 -7.78 -0.43 -6.79
N THR A 151 -8.34 -1.04 -7.85
CA THR A 151 -8.65 -2.49 -7.88
C THR A 151 -7.47 -3.37 -7.42
N PRO A 152 -6.24 -3.19 -7.93
CA PRO A 152 -5.11 -4.03 -7.50
C PRO A 152 -4.64 -3.73 -6.06
N GLY A 153 -4.71 -2.48 -5.61
CA GLY A 153 -4.38 -2.07 -4.24
C GLY A 153 -5.34 -2.66 -3.22
N ARG A 154 -6.65 -2.66 -3.51
CA ARG A 154 -7.67 -3.34 -2.69
C ARG A 154 -7.39 -4.83 -2.58
N ALA A 155 -7.10 -5.48 -3.71
CA ALA A 155 -6.81 -6.91 -3.72
C ALA A 155 -5.56 -7.23 -2.89
N GLN A 156 -4.48 -6.46 -3.06
CA GLN A 156 -3.25 -6.61 -2.30
C GLN A 156 -3.46 -6.41 -0.80
N PHE A 157 -4.23 -5.40 -0.41
CA PHE A 157 -4.54 -5.14 1.00
C PHE A 157 -5.33 -6.29 1.64
N LEU A 158 -6.37 -6.81 0.97
CA LEU A 158 -7.12 -7.97 1.45
C LEU A 158 -6.24 -9.21 1.59
N ALA A 159 -5.38 -9.50 0.60
CA ALA A 159 -4.44 -10.61 0.69
C ALA A 159 -3.45 -10.44 1.85
N ALA A 160 -3.00 -9.21 2.12
CA ALA A 160 -2.12 -8.92 3.26
C ALA A 160 -2.83 -9.13 4.60
N LEU A 161 -4.12 -8.76 4.72
CA LEU A 161 -4.93 -9.03 5.91
C LEU A 161 -5.12 -10.53 6.16
N ASP A 162 -5.33 -11.32 5.11
CA ASP A 162 -5.51 -12.78 5.22
C ASP A 162 -4.21 -13.49 5.59
N ARG A 163 -3.06 -12.94 5.17
CA ARG A 163 -1.73 -13.45 5.51
C ARG A 163 -1.19 -12.90 6.84
N TYR A 164 -1.92 -12.01 7.51
CA TYR A 164 -1.37 -11.30 8.66
C TYR A 164 -0.84 -12.27 9.73
N GLN A 165 0.41 -12.03 10.13
CA GLN A 165 1.05 -12.70 11.25
C GLN A 165 1.84 -11.67 12.05
N PRO A 166 1.64 -11.57 13.38
CA PRO A 166 2.40 -10.66 14.22
C PRO A 166 3.90 -10.90 14.06
N GLY A 167 4.67 -9.83 13.88
CA GLY A 167 6.12 -9.90 13.70
C GLY A 167 6.58 -10.25 12.27
N VAL A 168 5.67 -10.51 11.33
CA VAL A 168 6.01 -10.73 9.92
C VAL A 168 5.64 -9.50 9.10
N PRO A 169 6.62 -8.72 8.60
CA PRO A 169 6.33 -7.57 7.74
C PRO A 169 5.60 -8.00 6.45
N SER A 170 4.65 -7.20 5.99
CA SER A 170 4.07 -7.34 4.66
C SER A 170 4.76 -6.40 3.68
N ASP A 171 5.40 -6.94 2.65
CA ASP A 171 6.00 -6.12 1.60
C ASP A 171 4.93 -5.71 0.58
N PHE A 172 4.59 -4.43 0.51
CA PHE A 172 3.62 -3.92 -0.47
C PHE A 172 4.27 -3.57 -1.82
N GLN A 173 5.60 -3.63 -1.91
CA GLN A 173 6.36 -3.26 -3.11
C GLN A 173 6.68 -4.49 -3.97
N GLU A 174 6.66 -5.68 -3.37
CA GLU A 174 6.85 -6.92 -4.12
C GLU A 174 5.75 -7.13 -5.18
N PRO A 175 6.04 -7.88 -6.25
CA PRO A 175 5.02 -8.21 -7.24
C PRO A 175 3.85 -9.00 -6.64
N SER A 176 2.66 -8.41 -6.66
CA SER A 176 1.41 -9.08 -6.30
C SER A 176 0.43 -9.17 -7.47
N CYS A 177 -0.46 -10.16 -7.43
CA CYS A 177 -1.51 -10.34 -8.44
C CYS A 177 -2.54 -9.21 -8.41
N PHE A 178 -2.83 -8.62 -9.56
CA PHE A 178 -3.77 -7.50 -9.69
C PHE A 178 -5.24 -7.91 -9.46
N GLN A 179 -5.56 -9.20 -9.54
CA GLN A 179 -6.90 -9.71 -9.30
C GLN A 179 -7.13 -10.12 -7.84
N CYS A 180 -6.18 -10.84 -7.23
CA CYS A 180 -6.37 -11.47 -5.92
C CYS A 180 -5.34 -11.04 -4.87
N GLY A 181 -4.42 -10.15 -5.20
CA GLY A 181 -3.45 -9.58 -4.25
C GLY A 181 -2.33 -10.50 -3.80
N LYS A 182 -2.39 -11.79 -4.15
CA LYS A 182 -1.40 -12.79 -3.74
C LYS A 182 0.00 -12.47 -4.28
N VAL A 183 0.99 -12.66 -3.44
CA VAL A 183 2.42 -12.45 -3.74
C VAL A 183 3.13 -13.78 -3.99
N GLU A 184 4.43 -13.74 -4.30
CA GLU A 184 5.21 -14.95 -4.58
C GLU A 184 5.12 -15.99 -3.45
N ARG A 185 5.18 -15.55 -2.19
CA ARG A 185 5.03 -16.41 -1.01
C ARG A 185 3.72 -17.22 -1.01
N ASP A 186 2.62 -16.62 -1.49
CA ASP A 186 1.30 -17.27 -1.49
C ASP A 186 1.12 -18.24 -2.67
N ILE A 187 1.79 -17.96 -3.78
CA ILE A 187 1.64 -18.69 -5.05
C ILE A 187 2.71 -19.80 -5.17
N GLY A 188 3.83 -19.66 -4.43
CA GLY A 188 5.01 -20.52 -4.53
C GLY A 188 5.88 -20.23 -5.76
N LYS A 189 5.62 -19.12 -6.45
CA LYS A 189 6.38 -18.66 -7.63
C LYS A 189 6.09 -17.19 -7.91
N MET A 190 7.05 -16.52 -8.55
CA MET A 190 6.86 -15.18 -9.10
C MET A 190 5.59 -15.10 -9.97
N PRO A 191 4.68 -14.13 -9.72
CA PRO A 191 3.52 -13.90 -10.58
C PRO A 191 3.95 -13.65 -12.03
N MET A 192 3.12 -14.05 -12.99
CA MET A 192 3.34 -13.72 -14.40
C MET A 192 2.87 -12.30 -14.71
N PHE A 193 3.59 -11.57 -15.55
CA PHE A 193 3.15 -10.25 -16.01
C PHE A 193 2.39 -10.34 -17.35
N CYS A 194 1.53 -9.35 -17.60
CA CYS A 194 0.87 -9.16 -18.89
C CYS A 194 1.91 -8.96 -19.99
N LYS A 195 1.95 -9.84 -21.00
CA LYS A 195 2.98 -9.79 -22.06
C LYS A 195 2.94 -8.51 -22.90
N ARG A 196 1.77 -7.86 -23.00
CA ARG A 196 1.59 -6.61 -23.76
C ARG A 196 2.15 -5.41 -23.01
N CYS A 197 1.65 -5.13 -21.81
CA CYS A 197 2.05 -3.94 -21.07
C CYS A 197 3.28 -4.17 -20.18
N LYS A 198 3.57 -5.40 -19.74
CA LYS A 198 4.63 -5.75 -18.79
C LYS A 198 4.55 -5.06 -17.42
N ASN A 199 3.38 -4.54 -17.05
CA ASN A 199 3.16 -3.81 -15.79
C ASN A 199 2.17 -4.49 -14.83
N ALA A 200 1.16 -5.18 -15.36
CA ALA A 200 0.16 -5.88 -14.55
C ALA A 200 0.59 -7.31 -14.29
N TRP A 201 0.45 -7.77 -13.05
CA TRP A 201 0.93 -9.08 -12.57
C TRP A 201 -0.23 -9.99 -12.17
N TYR A 202 -0.10 -11.30 -12.37
CA TYR A 202 -1.15 -12.28 -12.17
C TYR A 202 -0.60 -13.62 -11.69
N CYS A 203 -1.32 -14.34 -10.83
CA CYS A 203 -0.94 -15.70 -10.45
C CYS A 203 -0.91 -16.65 -11.66
N ASN A 204 -1.89 -16.50 -12.55
CA ASN A 204 -2.13 -17.34 -13.71
C ASN A 204 -3.04 -16.63 -14.74
N LYS A 205 -3.34 -17.32 -15.85
CA LYS A 205 -4.20 -16.81 -16.93
C LYS A 205 -5.64 -16.55 -16.49
N ASP A 206 -6.14 -17.23 -15.45
CA ASP A 206 -7.52 -17.05 -15.01
C ASP A 206 -7.68 -15.74 -14.25
N CYS A 207 -6.74 -15.41 -13.36
CA CYS A 207 -6.65 -14.09 -12.73
C CYS A 207 -6.51 -12.98 -13.77
N GLN A 208 -5.72 -13.20 -14.82
CA GLN A 208 -5.59 -12.24 -15.93
C GLN A 208 -6.90 -12.03 -16.68
N ARG A 209 -7.66 -13.10 -16.95
CA ARG A 209 -8.96 -13.03 -17.64
C ARG A 209 -10.01 -12.31 -16.79
N GLN A 210 -10.04 -12.59 -15.49
CA GLN A 210 -10.98 -11.95 -14.56
C GLN A 210 -10.74 -10.44 -14.44
N HIS A 211 -9.47 -10.02 -14.37
CA HIS A 211 -9.11 -8.60 -14.30
C HIS A 211 -9.13 -7.89 -15.68
N TRP A 212 -9.31 -8.63 -16.78
CA TRP A 212 -9.23 -8.06 -18.13
C TRP A 212 -10.22 -6.92 -18.42
N PRO A 213 -11.49 -6.95 -17.96
CA PRO A 213 -12.43 -5.85 -18.17
C PRO A 213 -11.91 -4.50 -17.69
N ASP A 214 -11.22 -4.47 -16.55
CA ASP A 214 -10.60 -3.29 -15.95
C ASP A 214 -9.23 -3.01 -16.56
N HIS A 215 -8.44 -4.06 -16.82
CA HIS A 215 -7.07 -3.89 -17.31
C HIS A 215 -6.99 -3.35 -18.75
N LYS A 216 -7.92 -3.77 -19.62
CA LYS A 216 -7.82 -3.52 -21.07
C LYS A 216 -7.74 -2.03 -21.42
N VAL A 217 -8.37 -1.17 -20.62
CA VAL A 217 -8.40 0.29 -20.84
C VAL A 217 -7.06 0.97 -20.55
N VAL A 218 -6.26 0.39 -19.66
CA VAL A 218 -4.93 0.89 -19.28
C VAL A 218 -3.79 0.02 -19.83
N CYS A 219 -4.09 -0.96 -20.69
CA CYS A 219 -3.11 -1.91 -21.20
C CYS A 219 -2.31 -1.33 -22.38
N VAL A 220 -1.28 -0.55 -22.07
CA VAL A 220 -0.41 0.10 -23.06
C VAL A 220 0.96 -0.57 -23.14
N ALA A 221 1.41 -0.88 -24.36
CA ALA A 221 2.73 -1.45 -24.60
C ALA A 221 3.83 -0.45 -24.18
N PRO A 222 4.99 -0.89 -23.65
CA PRO A 222 6.05 0.01 -23.20
C PRO A 222 6.47 1.08 -24.22
N ALA A 223 6.53 0.72 -25.51
CA ALA A 223 6.87 1.64 -26.60
C ALA A 223 5.86 2.78 -26.80
N ASN A 224 4.59 2.57 -26.44
CA ASN A 224 3.49 3.50 -26.68
C ASN A 224 3.10 4.31 -25.44
N ARG A 225 3.77 4.09 -24.30
CA ARG A 225 3.53 4.90 -23.10
C ARG A 225 4.00 6.34 -23.25
N LEU A 226 4.88 6.62 -24.22
CA LEU A 226 5.33 7.93 -24.73
C LEU A 226 4.21 8.88 -25.20
N THR A 227 3.13 8.32 -25.75
CA THR A 227 2.25 9.04 -26.68
C THR A 227 0.80 9.10 -26.24
N LEU A 228 0.45 8.36 -25.19
CA LEU A 228 -0.88 8.32 -24.61
C LEU A 228 -0.72 8.74 -23.15
N ASN A 229 -1.49 9.75 -22.70
CA ASN A 229 -1.57 10.17 -21.30
C ASN A 229 -2.26 9.08 -20.47
N VAL A 230 -1.61 7.91 -20.34
CA VAL A 230 -2.12 6.68 -19.70
C VAL A 230 -1.04 6.05 -18.83
#